data_AF-A0A914XDV8-F1
#
_entry.id   AF-A0A914XDV8-F1
#
_cell.length_a   1.000
_cell.length_b   1.000
_cell.length_c   1.000
_cell.angle_alpha   90.00
_cell.angle_beta   90.00
_cell.angle_gamma   90.00
#
_symmetry.space_group_name_H-M   'P 1'
#
loop_
_entity.id
_entity.type
_entity.pdbx_description
1 polymer ?
#
loop_
_entity_poly.entity_id
_entity_poly.type
_entity_poly.pdbx_seq_one_letter_code
_entity_poly.pdbx_strand_id
1 'polypeptide(L)'
;METPAADVKHCKYADGKCSLREGEFLMWQPEEEEKCRFLPWKEEEGTKYDKYWMNTTGTMAINIESSREEQNCDGPIMMPTQGIAFRLIATRQKRDSLRFDLFKFINATHQRLTKLKKEANEDGLVTSDQLASQLQAVHLDAIKAIRPTLGRTIHEACQRQIQLTLLALAGIRARPTPTMRQIFKTSQITARVSAEIVEIFPC
;
A
#
# COMPACT_ATOMS: atom_id res chain seq x y z
N MET A 1 13.20 12.58 -36.32
CA MET A 1 12.88 14.00 -36.60
C MET A 1 12.93 14.20 -38.10
N GLU A 2 12.07 15.03 -38.68
CA GLU A 2 12.27 15.55 -40.04
C GLU A 2 12.57 17.03 -39.86
N THR A 3 13.84 17.40 -40.01
CA THR A 3 14.24 18.80 -40.12
C THR A 3 14.11 19.21 -41.59
N PRO A 4 13.73 20.46 -41.87
CA PRO A 4 13.56 20.96 -43.25
C PRO A 4 14.86 21.00 -44.06
N ALA A 5 16.00 20.59 -43.48
CA ALA A 5 17.32 20.67 -44.09
C ALA A 5 17.82 19.35 -44.68
N ALA A 6 17.42 18.16 -44.19
CA ALA A 6 17.88 16.87 -44.74
C ALA A 6 17.20 15.63 -44.13
N ASP A 7 17.35 14.47 -44.78
CA ASP A 7 16.96 13.16 -44.24
C ASP A 7 17.94 12.72 -43.13
N VAL A 8 17.47 12.80 -41.88
CA VAL A 8 18.23 12.45 -40.67
C VAL A 8 17.71 11.16 -40.02
N LYS A 9 16.99 10.30 -40.76
CA LYS A 9 16.41 9.05 -40.22
C LYS A 9 17.46 8.03 -39.78
N HIS A 10 18.68 8.08 -40.32
CA HIS A 10 19.80 7.22 -39.93
C HIS A 10 20.62 7.77 -38.75
N CYS A 11 20.36 9.00 -38.33
CA CYS A 11 21.12 9.67 -37.27
C CYS A 11 20.64 9.24 -35.89
N LYS A 12 21.56 8.81 -35.02
CA LYS A 12 21.28 8.62 -33.59
C LYS A 12 21.55 9.93 -32.85
N TYR A 13 20.55 10.43 -32.12
CA TYR A 13 20.69 11.65 -31.33
C TYR A 13 21.87 11.57 -30.33
N ALA A 14 22.10 10.41 -29.72
CA ALA A 14 23.15 10.20 -28.73
C ALA A 14 24.60 10.42 -29.25
N ASP A 15 24.82 10.36 -30.56
CA ASP A 15 26.16 10.46 -31.16
C ASP A 15 26.66 11.91 -31.23
N GLY A 16 25.78 12.91 -31.05
CA GLY A 16 26.12 14.35 -31.09
C GLY A 16 26.61 14.86 -32.45
N LYS A 17 26.63 13.97 -33.44
CA LYS A 17 26.97 14.28 -34.82
C LYS A 17 26.29 13.33 -35.76
N CYS A 18 25.99 13.79 -36.97
CA CYS A 18 25.56 12.93 -38.05
C CYS A 18 26.05 13.45 -39.40
N SER A 19 26.59 12.54 -40.21
CA SER A 19 26.93 12.82 -41.59
C SER A 19 25.66 12.80 -42.46
N LEU A 20 25.48 13.85 -43.24
CA LEU A 20 24.46 13.97 -44.26
C LEU A 20 24.99 13.40 -45.59
N ARG A 21 24.08 13.19 -46.54
CA ARG A 21 24.49 12.92 -47.92
C ARG A 21 25.13 14.20 -48.45
N GLU A 22 26.28 14.07 -49.12
CA GLU A 22 27.12 15.18 -49.65
C GLU A 22 28.20 15.76 -48.72
N GLY A 23 28.55 15.08 -47.62
CA GLY A 23 29.75 15.43 -46.84
C GLY A 23 29.55 16.56 -45.83
N GLU A 24 28.35 17.10 -45.75
CA GLU A 24 27.91 17.96 -44.65
C GLU A 24 27.72 17.13 -43.38
N PHE A 25 27.91 17.75 -42.23
CA PHE A 25 27.66 17.12 -40.94
C PHE A 25 26.87 18.05 -40.03
N LEU A 26 25.84 17.50 -39.41
CA LEU A 26 25.13 18.14 -38.31
C LEU A 26 25.86 17.78 -37.02
N MET A 27 26.09 18.76 -36.17
CA MET A 27 26.62 18.58 -34.82
C MET A 27 25.68 19.24 -33.81
N TRP A 28 25.42 18.53 -32.73
CA TRP A 28 24.66 19.01 -31.58
C TRP A 28 25.27 18.42 -30.32
N GLN A 29 25.02 19.04 -29.17
CA GLN A 29 25.34 18.42 -27.89
C GLN A 29 24.11 17.62 -27.44
N PRO A 30 24.20 16.29 -27.35
CA PRO A 30 23.12 15.50 -26.78
C PRO A 30 22.95 15.88 -25.32
N GLU A 31 21.74 16.23 -24.92
CA GLU A 31 21.41 16.39 -23.50
C GLU A 31 21.60 15.03 -22.80
N GLU A 32 22.29 15.01 -21.65
CA GLU A 32 22.57 13.77 -20.92
C GLU A 32 21.28 13.09 -20.44
N GLU A 33 20.25 13.89 -20.14
CA GLU A 33 18.92 13.45 -19.72
C GLU A 33 18.20 12.61 -20.80
N GLU A 34 18.44 12.85 -22.09
CA GLU A 34 17.83 12.09 -23.17
C GLU A 34 18.43 10.68 -23.37
N LYS A 35 19.50 10.32 -22.64
CA LYS A 35 20.09 8.96 -22.68
C LYS A 35 19.51 8.02 -21.61
N CYS A 36 18.75 8.55 -20.67
CA CYS A 36 18.30 7.81 -19.50
C CYS A 36 17.00 7.06 -19.77
N ARG A 37 16.92 5.81 -19.30
CA ARG A 37 15.69 5.00 -19.45
C ARG A 37 14.56 5.54 -18.58
N PHE A 38 14.89 6.16 -17.45
CA PHE A 38 13.91 6.75 -16.53
C PHE A 38 14.30 8.19 -16.22
N LEU A 39 13.30 9.07 -16.16
CA LEU A 39 13.47 10.47 -15.82
C LEU A 39 12.70 10.80 -14.53
N PRO A 40 13.27 11.63 -13.64
CA PRO A 40 12.58 12.06 -12.43
C PRO A 40 11.30 12.78 -12.80
N TRP A 41 10.20 12.41 -12.16
CA TRP A 41 8.90 13.01 -12.42
C TRP A 41 8.47 13.93 -11.30
N LYS A 42 8.40 13.42 -10.08
CA LYS A 42 7.96 14.19 -8.91
C LYS A 42 8.44 13.55 -7.62
N GLU A 43 8.68 14.36 -6.60
CA GLU A 43 8.82 13.86 -5.23
C GLU A 43 7.42 13.79 -4.59
N GLU A 44 7.12 12.70 -3.89
CA GLU A 44 5.88 12.53 -3.15
C GLU A 44 6.16 12.05 -1.73
N GLU A 45 5.42 12.61 -0.79
CA GLU A 45 5.39 12.15 0.59
C GLU A 45 4.28 11.12 0.78
N GLY A 46 4.49 10.20 1.71
CA GLY A 46 3.43 9.29 2.09
C GLY A 46 3.77 8.41 3.27
N THR A 47 2.89 7.46 3.48
CA THR A 47 2.94 6.54 4.62
C THR A 47 3.16 5.13 4.12
N LYS A 48 4.03 4.40 4.82
CA LYS A 48 4.25 2.98 4.55
C LYS A 48 3.22 2.12 5.28
N TYR A 49 2.37 1.46 4.51
CA TYR A 49 1.42 0.44 4.96
C TYR A 49 1.98 -0.95 4.71
N ASP A 50 2.82 -1.42 5.64
CA ASP A 50 3.46 -2.74 5.55
C ASP A 50 4.34 -2.83 4.29
N LYS A 51 3.95 -3.61 3.28
CA LYS A 51 4.65 -3.70 1.99
C LYS A 51 4.22 -2.67 0.95
N TYR A 52 3.15 -1.91 1.22
CA TYR A 52 2.68 -0.86 0.36
C TYR A 52 3.12 0.50 0.88
N TRP A 53 3.31 1.46 -0.01
CA TRP A 53 3.35 2.87 0.34
C TRP A 53 2.21 3.57 -0.36
N MET A 54 1.61 4.56 0.28
CA MET A 54 0.58 5.40 -0.30
C MET A 54 0.92 6.86 -0.05
N ASN A 55 0.74 7.69 -1.06
CA ASN A 55 0.99 9.12 -0.91
C ASN A 55 -0.04 9.78 0.03
N THR A 56 0.30 10.96 0.53
CA THR A 56 -0.55 11.73 1.48
C THR A 56 -1.95 12.04 0.95
N THR A 57 -2.11 12.18 -0.37
CA THR A 57 -3.41 12.45 -0.99
C THR A 57 -4.24 11.19 -1.24
N GLY A 58 -3.68 10.00 -1.06
CA GLY A 58 -4.35 8.72 -1.36
C GLY A 58 -4.58 8.46 -2.85
N THR A 59 -4.02 9.30 -3.73
CA THR A 59 -4.18 9.20 -5.19
C THR A 59 -3.24 8.18 -5.82
N MET A 60 -2.26 7.68 -5.06
CA MET A 60 -1.20 6.81 -5.57
C MET A 60 -0.73 5.85 -4.49
N ALA A 61 -0.50 4.60 -4.88
CA ALA A 61 0.06 3.58 -4.00
C ALA A 61 1.00 2.63 -4.75
N ILE A 62 2.12 2.30 -4.12
CA ILE A 62 3.17 1.44 -4.66
C ILE A 62 3.35 0.19 -3.81
N ASN A 63 3.53 -0.95 -4.45
CA ASN A 63 3.94 -2.19 -3.78
C ASN A 63 5.47 -2.28 -3.75
N ILE A 64 6.05 -1.94 -2.61
CA ILE A 64 7.51 -1.92 -2.42
C ILE A 64 8.09 -3.33 -2.47
N GLU A 65 7.40 -4.34 -1.94
CA GLU A 65 7.91 -5.72 -1.89
C GLU A 65 8.05 -6.33 -3.30
N SER A 66 7.19 -5.93 -4.24
CA SER A 66 7.27 -6.39 -5.64
C SER A 66 8.36 -5.72 -6.47
N SER A 67 9.14 -4.82 -5.88
CA SER A 67 10.13 -4.03 -6.61
C SER A 67 11.46 -4.74 -6.77
N ARG A 68 12.07 -4.55 -7.95
CA ARG A 68 13.42 -5.01 -8.28
C ARG A 68 14.33 -3.80 -8.44
N GLU A 69 15.58 -3.92 -8.01
CA GLU A 69 16.56 -2.87 -8.19
C GLU A 69 17.04 -2.85 -9.66
N GLU A 70 17.00 -1.68 -10.29
CA GLU A 70 17.50 -1.43 -11.64
C GLU A 70 18.47 -0.24 -11.63
N GLN A 71 19.47 -0.27 -12.51
CA GLN A 71 20.42 0.83 -12.64
C GLN A 71 19.85 1.89 -13.60
N ASN A 72 19.76 3.14 -13.13
CA ASN A 72 19.51 4.31 -13.97
C ASN A 72 20.74 5.23 -14.00
N CYS A 73 20.74 6.24 -14.87
CA CYS A 73 21.81 7.24 -14.97
C CYS A 73 22.17 7.84 -13.60
N ASP A 74 21.16 8.26 -12.84
CA ASP A 74 21.34 8.94 -11.56
C ASP A 74 21.53 7.99 -10.38
N GLY A 75 21.81 6.70 -10.63
CA GLY A 75 21.98 5.66 -9.62
C GLY A 75 20.84 4.62 -9.59
N PRO A 76 20.82 3.75 -8.59
CA PRO A 76 19.84 2.68 -8.48
C PRO A 76 18.43 3.24 -8.27
N ILE A 77 17.46 2.55 -8.86
CA ILE A 77 16.02 2.80 -8.74
C ILE A 77 15.32 1.47 -8.45
N MET A 78 14.16 1.54 -7.80
CA MET A 78 13.32 0.39 -7.54
C MET A 78 12.19 0.36 -8.55
N MET A 79 12.07 -0.73 -9.30
CA MET A 79 11.06 -0.95 -10.33
C MET A 79 10.00 -1.95 -9.84
N PRO A 80 8.83 -1.48 -9.37
CA PRO A 80 7.71 -2.35 -9.02
C PRO A 80 7.02 -2.87 -10.28
N THR A 81 6.26 -3.96 -10.13
CA THR A 81 5.47 -4.54 -11.23
C THR A 81 4.42 -3.59 -11.82
N GLN A 82 4.10 -2.51 -11.10
CA GLN A 82 3.14 -1.47 -11.50
C GLN A 82 3.69 -0.49 -12.53
N GLY A 83 5.00 -0.52 -12.82
CA GLY A 83 5.61 0.29 -13.88
C GLY A 83 6.02 1.71 -13.48
N ILE A 84 5.93 2.08 -12.20
CA ILE A 84 6.38 3.39 -11.71
C ILE A 84 7.62 3.20 -10.85
N ALA A 85 8.77 3.50 -11.43
CA ALA A 85 10.04 3.44 -10.72
C ALA A 85 10.10 4.49 -9.61
N PHE A 86 10.75 4.14 -8.51
CA PHE A 86 10.91 5.04 -7.37
C PHE A 86 12.28 4.92 -6.72
N ARG A 87 12.70 5.96 -6.03
CA ARG A 87 13.83 5.95 -5.09
C ARG A 87 13.35 6.39 -3.72
N LEU A 88 13.86 5.73 -2.69
CA LEU A 88 13.63 6.13 -1.31
C LEU A 88 14.54 7.31 -0.97
N ILE A 89 13.94 8.46 -0.61
CA ILE A 89 14.69 9.58 -0.06
C ILE A 89 14.72 9.39 1.45
N ALA A 90 15.86 8.93 1.98
CA ALA A 90 16.02 8.75 3.41
C ALA A 90 16.04 10.13 4.11
N THR A 91 14.91 10.54 4.69
CA THR A 91 14.87 11.68 5.61
C THR A 91 15.09 11.21 7.05
N ARG A 92 15.90 11.95 7.80
CA ARG A 92 16.30 11.63 9.18
C ARG A 92 15.21 11.84 10.24
N GLN A 93 13.92 11.92 9.88
CA GLN A 93 12.87 12.35 10.82
C GLN A 93 11.65 11.42 10.87
N LYS A 94 11.27 11.10 12.13
CA LYS A 94 10.09 10.39 12.66
C LYS A 94 9.72 9.07 11.98
N ARG A 95 9.72 8.01 12.79
CA ARG A 95 9.56 6.57 12.52
C ARG A 95 8.49 6.10 11.51
N ASP A 96 7.59 6.95 11.02
CA ASP A 96 6.41 6.54 10.23
C ASP A 96 6.22 7.27 8.87
N SER A 97 6.99 8.31 8.54
CA SER A 97 6.85 9.04 7.26
C SER A 97 7.96 8.68 6.26
N LEU A 98 7.61 8.22 5.07
CA LEU A 98 8.57 7.96 3.98
C LEU A 98 8.31 8.92 2.80
N ARG A 99 9.37 9.59 2.35
CA ARG A 99 9.37 10.39 1.10
C ARG A 99 9.97 9.56 -0.02
N PHE A 100 9.38 9.66 -1.21
CA PHE A 100 9.79 8.95 -2.42
C PHE A 100 10.00 9.92 -3.57
N ASP A 101 11.11 9.77 -4.28
CA ASP A 101 11.26 10.33 -5.61
C ASP A 101 10.64 9.36 -6.60
N LEU A 102 9.57 9.81 -7.28
CA LEU A 102 8.90 9.06 -8.33
C LEU A 102 9.52 9.43 -9.68
N PHE A 103 9.88 8.41 -10.44
CA PHE A 103 10.38 8.54 -11.79
C PHE A 103 9.30 8.09 -12.76
N LYS A 104 9.06 8.86 -13.82
CA LYS A 104 8.21 8.39 -14.92
C LYS A 104 9.05 7.58 -15.88
N PHE A 105 8.42 6.54 -16.42
CA PHE A 105 8.87 5.93 -17.66
C PHE A 105 8.66 6.95 -18.78
N ILE A 106 9.66 7.78 -19.03
CA ILE A 106 9.72 8.59 -20.24
C ILE A 106 10.71 7.86 -21.13
N ASN A 107 10.19 7.10 -22.10
CA ASN A 107 11.00 6.86 -23.28
C ASN A 107 11.40 8.25 -23.79
N ALA A 108 12.70 8.53 -23.92
CA ALA A 108 13.25 9.74 -24.55
C ALA A 108 12.87 9.88 -26.04
N THR A 109 11.76 9.28 -26.45
CA THR A 109 11.15 9.32 -27.79
C THR A 109 9.62 9.40 -27.74
N HIS A 110 9.02 9.95 -26.68
CA HIS A 110 7.57 10.21 -26.65
C HIS A 110 7.14 11.59 -27.19
N GLN A 111 7.80 12.06 -28.26
CA GLN A 111 7.27 13.10 -29.15
C GLN A 111 6.69 12.55 -30.47
N ARG A 112 6.32 11.27 -30.54
CA ARG A 112 5.47 10.75 -31.63
C ARG A 112 4.37 9.86 -31.10
N LEU A 113 3.22 10.48 -30.84
CA LEU A 113 1.94 9.81 -30.96
C LEU A 113 1.87 9.09 -32.32
N THR A 114 1.61 7.78 -32.22
CA THR A 114 0.84 6.97 -33.16
C THR A 114 1.27 6.98 -34.63
N LYS A 115 2.14 6.03 -34.99
CA LYS A 115 1.91 5.10 -36.11
C LYS A 115 3.00 4.01 -36.12
N LEU A 116 2.54 2.76 -36.02
CA LEU A 116 3.22 1.51 -36.40
C LEU A 116 4.37 1.01 -35.49
N LYS A 117 4.07 -0.05 -34.73
CA LYS A 117 4.91 -1.20 -34.32
C LYS A 117 4.07 -2.00 -33.30
N LYS A 118 3.68 -3.28 -33.41
CA LYS A 118 4.23 -4.47 -34.12
C LYS A 118 5.75 -4.55 -34.04
N GLU A 119 6.23 -4.77 -32.82
CA GLU A 119 7.10 -5.89 -32.46
C GLU A 119 7.33 -5.82 -30.95
N ALA A 120 7.28 -6.97 -30.31
CA ALA A 120 7.36 -7.12 -28.86
C ALA A 120 8.70 -6.62 -28.34
N ASN A 121 8.66 -5.53 -27.58
CA ASN A 121 9.64 -5.21 -26.57
C ASN A 121 8.84 -4.74 -25.36
N GLU A 122 8.97 -5.43 -24.23
CA GLU A 122 8.21 -5.17 -22.99
C GLU A 122 8.64 -3.85 -22.33
N ASP A 123 8.39 -2.74 -23.02
CA ASP A 123 8.58 -1.40 -22.52
C ASP A 123 7.28 -0.92 -21.87
N GLY A 124 7.21 -1.13 -20.55
CA GLY A 124 6.58 -0.22 -19.59
C GLY A 124 5.14 0.21 -19.86
N LEU A 125 4.17 -0.71 -19.84
CA LEU A 125 2.82 -0.32 -19.45
C LEU A 125 2.84 -0.01 -17.96
N VAL A 126 2.65 1.26 -17.58
CA VAL A 126 2.17 1.60 -16.24
C VAL A 126 0.80 0.94 -16.13
N THR A 127 0.73 -0.21 -15.44
CA THR A 127 -0.52 -0.96 -15.41
C THR A 127 -1.56 -0.19 -14.60
N SER A 128 -2.82 -0.38 -14.96
CA SER A 128 -4.01 0.11 -14.26
C SER A 128 -4.15 -0.40 -12.81
N ASP A 129 -3.20 -1.19 -12.30
CA ASP A 129 -3.21 -1.83 -10.97
C ASP A 129 -2.89 -0.88 -9.81
N GLN A 130 -2.82 0.42 -10.10
CA GLN A 130 -2.73 1.47 -9.08
C GLN A 130 -3.92 1.41 -8.12
N LEU A 131 -5.14 1.16 -8.64
CA LEU A 131 -6.33 1.04 -7.80
C LEU A 131 -6.25 -0.17 -6.86
N ALA A 132 -5.80 -1.32 -7.35
CA ALA A 132 -5.66 -2.52 -6.52
C ALA A 132 -4.69 -2.28 -5.35
N SER A 133 -3.61 -1.54 -5.63
CA SER A 133 -2.59 -1.21 -4.64
C SER A 133 -3.09 -0.21 -3.60
N GLN A 134 -3.89 0.76 -4.05
CA GLN A 134 -4.58 1.70 -3.16
C GLN A 134 -5.57 0.97 -2.25
N LEU A 135 -6.44 0.13 -2.83
CA LEU A 135 -7.42 -0.66 -2.08
C LEU A 135 -6.74 -1.57 -1.04
N GLN A 136 -5.65 -2.23 -1.40
CA GLN A 136 -4.92 -3.10 -0.49
C GLN A 136 -4.29 -2.31 0.67
N ALA A 137 -3.72 -1.14 0.38
CA ALA A 137 -3.13 -0.28 1.39
C ALA A 137 -4.20 0.31 2.34
N VAL A 138 -5.36 0.75 1.83
CA VAL A 138 -6.51 1.17 2.66
C VAL A 138 -7.01 0.03 3.53
N HIS A 139 -7.13 -1.18 2.98
CA HIS A 139 -7.56 -2.36 3.73
C HIS A 139 -6.63 -2.67 4.91
N LEU A 140 -5.30 -2.58 4.69
CA LEU A 140 -4.31 -2.77 5.75
C LEU A 140 -4.39 -1.69 6.82
N ASP A 141 -4.65 -0.44 6.43
CA ASP A 141 -4.85 0.66 7.38
C ASP A 141 -6.10 0.45 8.25
N ALA A 142 -7.22 0.07 7.62
CA ALA A 142 -8.45 -0.25 8.32
C ALA A 142 -8.25 -1.39 9.34
N ILE A 143 -7.55 -2.47 8.96
CA ILE A 143 -7.24 -3.56 9.87
C ILE A 143 -6.37 -3.08 11.04
N LYS A 144 -5.35 -2.27 10.77
CA LYS A 144 -4.47 -1.71 11.81
C LYS A 144 -5.23 -0.84 12.80
N ALA A 145 -6.21 -0.05 12.32
CA ALA A 145 -7.05 0.79 13.16
C ALA A 145 -8.06 -0.01 13.99
N ILE A 146 -8.68 -1.05 13.41
CA ILE A 146 -9.76 -1.82 14.05
C ILE A 146 -9.22 -2.81 15.10
N ARG A 147 -8.11 -3.50 14.79
CA ARG A 147 -7.55 -4.56 15.64
C ARG A 147 -7.36 -4.19 17.12
N PRO A 148 -6.75 -3.04 17.49
CA PRO A 148 -6.54 -2.69 18.89
C PRO A 148 -7.87 -2.41 19.60
N THR A 149 -8.81 -1.75 18.92
CA THR A 149 -10.13 -1.44 19.46
C THR A 149 -10.91 -2.72 19.74
N LEU A 150 -10.93 -3.65 18.79
CA LEU A 150 -11.57 -4.96 18.98
C LEU A 150 -10.94 -5.71 20.16
N GLY A 151 -9.61 -5.74 20.25
CA GLY A 151 -8.91 -6.36 21.38
C GLY A 151 -9.32 -5.80 22.74
N ARG A 152 -9.47 -4.47 22.84
CA ARG A 152 -9.94 -3.80 24.07
C ARG A 152 -11.39 -4.19 24.40
N THR A 153 -12.29 -4.15 23.42
CA THR A 153 -13.70 -4.48 23.66
C THR A 153 -13.89 -5.92 24.13
N ILE A 154 -13.14 -6.88 23.57
CA ILE A 154 -13.18 -8.29 23.99
C ILE A 154 -12.64 -8.43 25.41
N HIS A 155 -11.56 -7.73 25.74
CA HIS A 155 -10.99 -7.76 27.08
C HIS A 155 -11.96 -7.20 28.13
N GLU A 156 -12.59 -6.06 27.85
CA GLU A 156 -13.59 -5.45 28.72
C GLU A 156 -14.84 -6.34 28.89
N ALA A 157 -15.31 -6.97 27.82
CA ALA A 157 -16.41 -7.93 27.89
C ALA A 157 -16.07 -9.12 28.80
N CYS A 158 -14.84 -9.65 28.70
CA CYS A 158 -14.36 -10.73 29.56
C CYS A 158 -14.32 -10.31 31.04
N GLN A 159 -13.76 -9.13 31.34
CA GLN A 159 -13.74 -8.61 32.70
C GLN A 159 -15.14 -8.41 33.28
N ARG A 160 -16.08 -7.87 32.49
CA ARG A 160 -17.48 -7.70 32.90
C ARG A 160 -18.15 -9.05 33.15
N GLN A 161 -17.87 -10.07 32.35
CA GLN A 161 -18.42 -11.41 32.56
C GLN A 161 -17.94 -12.02 33.88
N ILE A 162 -16.66 -11.85 34.21
CA ILE A 162 -16.11 -12.29 35.50
C ILE A 162 -16.82 -11.56 36.65
N GLN A 163 -16.98 -10.24 36.56
CA GLN A 163 -17.69 -9.46 37.58
C GLN A 163 -19.16 -9.91 37.74
N LEU A 164 -19.87 -10.11 36.64
CA LEU A 164 -21.25 -10.61 36.66
C LEU A 164 -21.35 -12.00 37.30
N THR A 165 -20.37 -12.87 37.04
CA THR A 165 -20.32 -14.21 37.64
C THR A 165 -20.12 -14.13 39.15
N LEU A 166 -19.22 -13.26 39.63
CA LEU A 166 -19.01 -13.04 41.06
C LEU A 166 -20.27 -12.48 41.76
N LEU A 167 -20.95 -11.53 41.12
CA LEU A 167 -22.22 -10.99 41.63
C LEU A 167 -23.32 -12.05 41.65
N ALA A 168 -23.42 -12.89 40.61
CA ALA A 168 -24.36 -13.99 40.57
C ALA A 168 -24.11 -15.00 41.68
N LEU A 169 -22.85 -15.38 41.91
CA LEU A 169 -22.46 -16.29 43.01
C LEU A 169 -22.79 -15.68 44.39
N ALA A 170 -22.54 -14.39 44.59
CA ALA A 170 -22.92 -13.70 45.82
C ALA A 170 -24.45 -13.68 46.02
N GLY A 171 -25.21 -13.43 44.95
CA GLY A 171 -26.67 -13.47 44.96
C GLY A 171 -27.23 -14.85 45.30
N ILE A 172 -26.68 -15.90 44.68
CA ILE A 172 -27.06 -17.29 44.94
C ILE A 172 -26.83 -17.66 46.42
N ARG A 173 -25.69 -17.25 47.01
CA ARG A 173 -25.39 -17.51 48.42
C ARG A 173 -26.34 -16.77 49.37
N ALA A 174 -26.74 -15.55 49.03
CA ALA A 174 -27.62 -14.75 49.89
C ALA A 174 -29.10 -15.17 49.76
N ARG A 175 -29.59 -15.37 48.54
CA ARG A 175 -31.00 -15.67 48.24
C ARG A 175 -31.12 -16.60 47.02
N PRO A 176 -30.92 -17.92 47.19
CA PRO A 176 -30.82 -18.86 46.07
C PRO A 176 -32.09 -18.95 45.22
N THR A 177 -33.26 -19.12 45.83
CA THR A 177 -34.52 -19.26 45.09
C THR A 177 -34.84 -18.06 44.17
N PRO A 178 -34.91 -16.80 44.65
CA PRO A 178 -35.23 -15.67 43.76
C PRO A 178 -34.12 -15.42 42.72
N THR A 179 -32.85 -15.60 43.06
CA THR A 179 -31.75 -15.43 42.10
C THR A 179 -31.79 -16.47 40.99
N MET A 180 -32.02 -17.75 41.32
CA MET A 180 -32.14 -18.81 40.32
C MET A 180 -33.39 -18.63 39.45
N ARG A 181 -34.50 -18.17 40.03
CA ARG A 181 -35.70 -17.80 39.24
C ARG A 181 -35.42 -16.69 38.23
N GLN A 182 -34.59 -15.71 38.59
CA GLN A 182 -34.17 -14.65 37.68
C GLN A 182 -33.22 -15.15 36.59
N ILE A 183 -32.28 -16.05 36.93
CA ILE A 183 -31.32 -16.64 35.98
C ILE A 183 -32.05 -17.54 34.97
N PHE A 184 -32.90 -18.46 35.44
CA PHE A 184 -33.65 -19.40 34.60
C PHE A 184 -34.94 -18.81 34.02
N LYS A 185 -35.28 -17.56 34.37
CA LYS A 185 -36.51 -16.86 33.96
C LYS A 185 -37.77 -17.68 34.19
N THR A 186 -37.85 -18.39 35.31
CA THR A 186 -38.99 -19.25 35.68
C THR A 186 -39.35 -19.05 37.15
N SER A 187 -40.64 -19.17 37.47
CA SER A 187 -41.14 -19.10 38.85
C SER A 187 -41.28 -20.47 39.52
N GLN A 188 -41.22 -21.56 38.76
CA GLN A 188 -41.56 -22.93 39.19
C GLN A 188 -40.37 -23.70 39.79
N ILE A 189 -39.39 -22.99 40.36
CA ILE A 189 -38.22 -23.61 40.97
C ILE A 189 -37.99 -23.08 42.37
N THR A 190 -37.48 -23.97 43.23
CA THR A 190 -36.88 -23.65 44.52
C THR A 190 -35.42 -24.06 44.47
N ALA A 191 -34.54 -23.30 45.13
CA ALA A 191 -33.13 -23.58 45.12
C ALA A 191 -32.55 -23.52 46.53
N ARG A 192 -31.61 -24.42 46.80
CA ARG A 192 -30.84 -24.48 48.04
C ARG A 192 -29.36 -24.58 47.70
N VAL A 193 -28.52 -23.88 48.46
CA VAL A 193 -27.06 -24.01 48.34
C VAL A 193 -26.59 -25.04 49.35
N SER A 194 -25.83 -26.03 48.89
CA SER A 194 -25.17 -27.04 49.71
C SER A 194 -23.69 -27.06 49.36
N ALA A 195 -22.83 -26.63 50.28
CA ALA A 195 -21.39 -26.42 50.05
C ALA A 195 -21.09 -25.56 48.80
N GLU A 196 -20.70 -26.19 47.68
CA GLU A 196 -20.34 -25.54 46.41
C GLU A 196 -21.37 -25.77 45.29
N ILE A 197 -22.43 -26.55 45.54
CA ILE A 197 -23.46 -26.85 44.55
C ILE A 197 -24.78 -26.17 44.88
N VAL A 198 -25.54 -25.86 43.82
CA VAL A 198 -26.91 -25.34 43.93
C VAL A 198 -27.87 -26.45 43.55
N GLU A 199 -28.62 -26.94 44.53
CA GLU A 199 -29.68 -27.92 44.33
C GLU A 199 -30.95 -27.18 43.91
N ILE A 200 -31.54 -27.59 42.78
CA ILE A 200 -32.75 -26.99 42.22
C ILE A 200 -33.86 -28.03 42.25
N PHE A 201 -34.99 -27.68 42.84
CA PHE A 201 -36.18 -28.53 42.93
C PHE A 201 -37.35 -27.85 42.20
N PRO A 202 -38.12 -28.60 41.39
CA PRO A 202 -39.35 -28.08 40.83
C PRO A 202 -40.36 -27.79 41.96
N CYS A 203 -41.12 -26.71 41.80
CA CYS A 203 -42.26 -26.37 42.66
C CYS A 203 -43.55 -26.99 42.13
#